data_AF-A0A5K1FJX3-F1
#
_entry.id   AF-A0A5K1FJX3-F1
#
_cell.length_a   1.000
_cell.length_b   1.000
_cell.length_c   1.000
_cell.angle_alpha   90.00
_cell.angle_beta   90.00
_cell.angle_gamma   90.00
#
_symmetry.space_group_name_H-M   'P 1'
#
loop_
_entity.id
_entity.type
_entity.pdbx_description
1 polymer ?
#
loop_
_entity_poly.entity_id
_entity_poly.type
_entity_poly.pdbx_seq_one_letter_code
_entity_poly.pdbx_strand_id
1 'polypeptide(L)' 'PVKIHDPHLVSSFFDDYKRVYLHSTVEFENRSSWPAECSLSIQVSTNLEEGICLVEHLQAQVLTIPASKQVQYTFPL' A
#
# COMPACT_ATOMS: atom_id res chain seq x y z
N PRO A 1 10.71 9.14 -13.42
CA PRO A 1 9.74 9.41 -12.33
C PRO A 1 8.62 8.36 -12.32
N VAL A 2 8.37 7.78 -11.15
CA VAL A 2 7.28 6.83 -10.90
C VAL A 2 6.06 7.61 -10.39
N LYS A 3 4.88 7.29 -10.90
CA LYS A 3 3.60 7.83 -10.42
C LYS A 3 2.78 6.74 -9.74
N ILE A 4 2.02 7.14 -8.73
CA ILE A 4 1.09 6.28 -7.99
C ILE A 4 -0.32 6.56 -8.53
N HIS A 5 -1.08 5.50 -8.80
CA HIS A 5 -2.43 5.53 -9.33
C HIS A 5 -3.35 4.62 -8.52
N ASP A 6 -4.61 5.01 -8.45
CA ASP A 6 -5.74 4.23 -7.93
C ASP A 6 -5.45 3.41 -6.66
N PRO A 7 -4.97 4.04 -5.57
CA PRO A 7 -4.82 3.34 -4.31
C PRO A 7 -6.20 2.89 -3.82
N HIS A 8 -6.35 1.60 -3.58
CA HIS A 8 -7.60 0.99 -3.16
C HIS A 8 -7.39 0.18 -1.88
N LEU A 9 -8.30 0.35 -0.92
CA LEU A 9 -8.32 -0.37 0.34
C LEU A 9 -9.70 -1.00 0.52
N VAL A 10 -9.71 -2.32 0.69
CA VAL A 10 -10.91 -3.10 0.98
C VAL A 10 -10.77 -3.72 2.37
N SER A 11 -11.81 -3.63 3.18
CA SER A 11 -11.91 -4.35 4.45
C SER A 11 -12.90 -5.49 4.33
N SER A 12 -12.55 -6.64 4.90
CA SER A 12 -13.44 -7.79 5.05
C SER A 12 -13.57 -8.14 6.52
N PHE A 13 -14.81 -8.23 7.01
CA PHE A 13 -15.12 -8.47 8.41
C PHE A 13 -15.60 -9.91 8.61
N PHE A 14 -15.12 -10.54 9.68
CA PHE A 14 -15.46 -11.91 10.05
C PHE A 14 -15.81 -11.98 11.55
N ASP A 15 -16.50 -13.06 11.92
CA ASP A 15 -16.90 -13.38 13.30
C ASP A 15 -17.57 -12.22 14.05
N ASP A 16 -18.69 -11.73 13.51
CA ASP A 16 -19.43 -10.61 14.10
C ASP A 16 -18.54 -9.38 14.36
N TYR A 17 -17.70 -9.04 13.37
CA TYR A 17 -16.78 -7.89 13.38
C TYR A 17 -15.60 -7.98 14.36
N LYS A 18 -15.32 -9.17 14.93
CA LYS A 18 -14.14 -9.36 15.80
C LYS A 18 -12.82 -9.36 15.05
N ARG A 19 -12.82 -9.73 13.77
CA ARG A 19 -11.62 -9.74 12.91
C ARG A 19 -11.88 -8.94 11.65
N VAL A 20 -10.89 -8.12 11.28
CA VAL A 20 -10.86 -7.39 10.01
C VAL A 20 -9.59 -7.78 9.25
N TYR A 21 -9.75 -8.08 7.97
CA TYR A 21 -8.65 -8.26 7.03
C TYR A 21 -8.65 -7.07 6.08
N LEU A 22 -7.47 -6.48 5.88
CA LEU A 22 -7.28 -5.37 4.97
C LEU A 22 -6.66 -5.91 3.70
N HIS A 23 -7.17 -5.48 2.55
CA HIS A 23 -6.59 -5.78 1.26
C HIS A 23 -6.31 -4.45 0.57
N SER A 24 -5.03 -4.15 0.35
CA SER A 24 -4.63 -2.91 -0.30
C SER A 24 -3.98 -3.19 -1.64
N THR A 25 -4.46 -2.51 -2.66
CA THR A 25 -3.88 -2.53 -4.00
C THR A 25 -3.54 -1.12 -4.44
N VAL A 26 -2.52 -0.99 -5.27
CA VAL A 26 -2.06 0.30 -5.79
C VAL A 26 -1.39 0.08 -7.14
N GLU A 27 -1.57 1.03 -8.04
CA GLU A 27 -0.92 0.99 -9.35
C GLU A 27 0.27 1.94 -9.40
N PHE A 28 1.33 1.50 -10.08
CA PHE A 28 2.51 2.31 -10.33
C PHE A 28 2.78 2.43 -11.81
N GLU A 29 3.04 3.64 -12.28
CA GLU A 29 3.44 3.92 -13.65
C GLU A 29 4.87 4.48 -13.67
N ASN A 30 5.79 3.77 -14.32
CA ASN A 30 7.13 4.27 -14.59
C ASN A 30 7.24 4.71 -16.04
N ARG A 31 7.21 6.03 -16.29
CA ARG A 31 7.35 6.62 -17.63
C ARG A 31 8.80 6.79 -18.10
N SER A 32 9.78 6.37 -17.30
CA SER A 32 11.18 6.49 -17.67
C SER A 32 11.62 5.34 -18.56
N SER A 33 12.77 5.53 -19.21
CA SER A 33 13.42 4.52 -20.04
C SER A 33 14.19 3.45 -19.24
N TRP A 34 14.18 3.53 -17.90
CA TRP A 34 14.96 2.66 -17.02
C TRP A 34 14.07 2.04 -15.94
N PRO A 35 14.36 0.81 -15.48
CA PRO A 35 13.73 0.28 -14.27
C PRO A 35 13.97 1.20 -13.08
N ALA A 36 12.97 1.35 -12.22
CA ALA A 36 13.05 2.15 -11.01
C ALA A 36 13.03 1.23 -9.78
N GLU A 37 14.06 1.30 -8.96
CA GLU A 37 14.08 0.69 -7.63
C GLU A 37 13.37 1.62 -6.64
N CYS A 38 12.32 1.12 -5.99
CA CYS A 38 11.48 1.89 -5.08
C CYS A 38 11.37 1.18 -3.73
N SER A 39 11.36 1.95 -2.64
CA SER A 39 10.93 1.45 -1.33
C SER A 39 9.47 1.84 -1.14
N LEU A 40 8.60 0.85 -1.08
CA LEU A 40 7.16 1.02 -0.88
C LEU A 40 6.82 0.67 0.56
N SER A 41 6.19 1.62 1.27
CA SER A 41 5.79 1.45 2.67
C SER A 41 4.28 1.59 2.83
N ILE A 42 3.69 0.74 3.67
CA ILE A 42 2.31 0.86 4.12
C ILE A 42 2.27 0.94 5.64
N GLN A 43 1.49 1.89 6.15
CA GLN A 43 1.25 2.08 7.58
C GLN A 43 -0.26 1.99 7.83
N VAL A 44 -0.65 1.11 8.75
CA VAL A 44 -2.00 1.04 9.29
C VAL A 44 -1.97 1.62 10.68
N SER A 45 -2.81 2.62 10.92
CA SER A 45 -2.88 3.28 12.21
C SER A 45 -4.32 3.56 12.63
N THR A 46 -4.57 3.43 13.93
CA THR A 46 -5.83 3.81 14.55
C THR A 46 -5.68 5.21 15.13
N ASN A 47 -6.55 6.13 14.72
CA ASN A 47 -6.56 7.48 15.28
C ASN A 47 -7.14 7.44 16.69
N LEU A 48 -6.43 8.06 17.64
CA LEU A 48 -6.87 8.27 19.02
C LEU A 48 -7.29 9.74 19.19
N GLU A 49 -7.37 10.20 20.43
CA GLU A 49 -7.66 11.60 20.73
C GLU A 49 -6.42 12.50 20.51
N GLU A 50 -6.67 13.79 20.31
CA GLU A 50 -5.64 14.85 20.28
C GLU A 50 -4.55 14.67 19.20
N GLY A 51 -4.87 13.99 18.09
CA GLY A 51 -3.94 13.82 16.96
C GLY A 51 -2.88 12.75 17.20
N ILE A 52 -3.03 11.95 18.26
CA ILE A 52 -2.20 10.77 18.52
C ILE A 52 -2.74 9.61 17.68
N CYS A 53 -1.85 8.86 17.02
CA CYS A 53 -2.21 7.65 16.29
C CYS A 53 -1.45 6.46 16.87
N LEU A 54 -2.14 5.34 17.08
CA LEU A 54 -1.51 4.05 17.37
C LEU A 54 -1.15 3.37 16.05
N VAL A 55 0.14 3.07 15.84
CA VAL A 55 0.60 2.34 14.65
C VAL A 55 0.42 0.84 14.90
N GLU A 56 -0.53 0.24 14.18
CA GLU A 56 -0.86 -1.18 14.28
C GLU A 56 0.03 -2.04 13.39
N HIS A 57 0.32 -1.55 12.18
CA HIS A 57 1.15 -2.25 11.20
C HIS A 57 2.01 -1.26 10.42
N LEU A 58 3.29 -1.61 10.23
CA LEU A 58 4.21 -0.91 9.35
C LEU A 58 5.00 -1.95 8.56
N GLN A 59 4.89 -1.91 7.24
CA GLN A 59 5.61 -2.79 6.35
C GLN A 59 6.25 -1.99 5.24
N ALA A 60 7.51 -2.28 4.96
CA ALA A 60 8.24 -1.72 3.84
C ALA A 60 8.81 -2.85 2.98
N GLN A 61 8.86 -2.61 1.68
CA GLN A 61 9.38 -3.56 0.71
C GLN A 61 10.04 -2.86 -0.47
N VAL A 62 11.02 -3.53 -1.05
CA VAL A 62 11.66 -3.06 -2.27
C VAL A 62 10.89 -3.60 -3.47
N LEU A 63 10.58 -2.72 -4.41
CA LEU A 63 9.88 -3.04 -5.66
C LEU A 63 10.65 -2.44 -6.83
N THR A 64 10.93 -3.28 -7.83
CA THR A 64 11.41 -2.82 -9.14
C THR A 64 10.24 -2.54 -10.05
N ILE A 65 10.07 -1.29 -10.49
CA ILE A 65 9.03 -0.91 -11.44
C ILE A 65 9.65 -0.86 -12.84
N PRO A 66 9.27 -1.75 -13.77
CA PRO A 66 9.89 -1.82 -15.10
C PRO A 66 9.72 -0.52 -15.90
N ALA A 67 10.68 -0.24 -16.79
CA ALA A 67 10.63 0.93 -17.67
C ALA A 67 9.38 0.93 -18.56
N SER A 68 8.75 2.09 -18.72
CA SER A 68 7.58 2.29 -19.61
C SER A 68 6.44 1.30 -19.35
N LYS A 69 6.24 0.90 -18.09
CA LYS A 69 5.19 -0.02 -17.67
C LYS A 69 4.33 0.57 -16.56
N GLN A 70 3.10 0.07 -16.52
CA GLN A 70 2.16 0.19 -15.42
C GLN A 70 2.05 -1.19 -14.76
N VAL A 71 2.16 -1.22 -13.43
CA VAL A 71 2.08 -2.46 -12.64
C VAL A 71 1.12 -2.25 -11.47
N GLN A 72 0.27 -3.25 -11.22
CA GLN A 72 -0.55 -3.28 -10.01
C GLN A 72 0.20 -4.07 -8.93
N TYR A 73 0.25 -3.51 -7.74
CA TYR A 73 0.82 -4.14 -6.57
C TYR A 73 -0.27 -4.39 -5.52
N THR A 74 -0.16 -5.53 -4.83
CA THR A 74 -1.05 -5.90 -3.72
C THR A 74 -0.21 -6.09 -2.47
N PHE A 75 -0.52 -5.37 -1.41
CA PHE A 75 0.13 -5.56 -0.12
C PHE A 75 -0.39 -6.83 0.56
N PRO A 76 0.49 -7.69 1.10
CA PRO A 76 0.09 -8.82 1.91
C PRO A 76 -0.24 -8.33 3.33
N LEU A 77 -1.44 -7.76 3.48
CA LEU A 77 -2.00 -7.30 4.76
C LEU A 77 -2.94 -8.35 5.38
#